data_AF-A0A392SRU8-F1
#
_entry.id   AF-A0A392SRU8-F1
#
_cell.length_a   1.000
_cell.length_b   1.000
_cell.length_c   1.000
_cell.angle_alpha   90.00
_cell.angle_beta   90.00
_cell.angle_gamma   90.00
#
_symmetry.space_group_name_H-M   'P 1'
#
loop_
_entity.id
_entity.type
_entity.pdbx_description
1 polymer ?
#
loop_
_entity_poly.entity_id
_entity_poly.type
_entity_poly.pdbx_seq_one_letter_code
_entity_poly.pdbx_strand_id
1 'polypeptide(L)'
;DKCVKFESGLRPEVKHLIRFSEIRDFPTLVNKSRICDEDGRAKSNYYKAINDNKKKGQDRAKPYGDKNKRSGESSGGKKKGGGFCYKCGEPGHKSFECP
;
A
#
# COMPACT_ATOMS: atom_id res chain seq x y z
N ASP A 1 -9.08 28.79 -22.91
CA ASP A 1 -8.19 27.86 -23.63
C ASP A 1 -8.80 26.46 -23.67
N LYS A 2 -8.72 25.73 -24.80
CA LYS A 2 -9.33 24.40 -24.94
C LYS A 2 -8.63 23.36 -24.06
N CYS A 3 -7.31 23.47 -23.90
CA CYS A 3 -6.50 22.57 -23.08
C CYS A 3 -6.87 22.68 -21.61
N VAL A 4 -6.99 23.91 -21.10
CA VAL A 4 -7.36 24.19 -19.69
C VAL A 4 -8.73 23.60 -19.34
N LYS A 5 -9.72 23.73 -20.24
CA LYS A 5 -11.06 23.15 -20.01
C LYS A 5 -11.01 21.62 -19.98
N PHE A 6 -10.23 21.00 -20.86
CA PHE A 6 -10.07 19.54 -20.87
C PHE A 6 -9.34 19.03 -19.63
N GLU A 7 -8.23 19.66 -19.23
CA GLU A 7 -7.47 19.31 -18.03
C GLU A 7 -8.30 19.40 -16.73
N SER A 8 -9.29 20.29 -16.70
CA SER A 8 -10.18 20.43 -15.55
C SER A 8 -11.09 19.20 -15.35
N GLY A 9 -11.41 18.49 -16.43
CA GLY A 9 -12.23 17.28 -16.42
C GLY A 9 -11.43 15.97 -16.29
N LEU A 10 -10.10 16.03 -16.28
CA LEU A 10 -9.27 14.84 -16.13
C LEU A 10 -9.29 14.32 -14.69
N ARG A 11 -9.23 13.00 -14.55
CA ARG A 11 -9.01 12.35 -13.25
C ARG A 11 -7.71 12.88 -12.61
N PRO A 12 -7.66 13.08 -11.28
CA PRO A 12 -6.49 13.67 -10.62
C PRO A 12 -5.15 12.98 -10.93
N GLU A 13 -5.13 11.66 -10.97
CA GLU A 13 -3.92 10.87 -11.27
C GLU A 13 -3.42 11.12 -12.70
N VAL A 14 -4.33 11.10 -13.67
CA VAL A 14 -4.00 11.39 -15.07
C VAL A 14 -3.58 12.85 -15.22
N LYS A 15 -4.32 13.77 -14.60
CA LYS A 15 -4.04 15.20 -14.61
C LYS A 15 -2.64 15.52 -14.08
N HIS A 16 -2.20 14.86 -13.00
CA HIS A 16 -0.89 15.08 -12.44
C HIS A 16 0.22 14.67 -13.44
N LEU A 17 0.09 13.49 -14.04
CA LEU A 17 1.04 13.01 -15.05
C LEU A 17 1.10 13.90 -16.29
N ILE A 18 -0.08 14.37 -16.75
CA ILE A 18 -0.19 15.24 -17.92
C ILE A 18 0.40 16.62 -17.66
N ARG A 19 0.23 17.17 -16.45
CA ARG A 19 0.81 18.46 -16.07
C ARG A 19 2.33 18.46 -16.16
N PHE A 20 2.99 17.36 -15.79
CA PHE A 20 4.45 17.22 -15.93
C PHE A 20 4.93 17.13 -17.38
N SER A 21 4.05 16.81 -18.31
CA SER A 21 4.38 16.71 -19.73
C SER A 21 4.27 18.04 -20.49
N GLU A 22 3.87 19.13 -19.82
CA GLU A 22 3.80 20.50 -20.35
C GLU A 22 3.18 20.63 -21.76
N ILE A 23 2.07 19.92 -22.00
CA ILE A 23 1.46 19.83 -23.33
C ILE A 23 0.66 21.10 -23.64
N ARG A 24 0.96 21.73 -24.78
CA ARG A 24 0.28 22.97 -25.23
C ARG A 24 -0.72 22.74 -26.37
N ASP A 25 -0.55 21.65 -27.12
CA ASP A 25 -1.39 21.29 -28.26
C ASP A 25 -2.56 20.39 -27.85
N PHE A 26 -3.77 20.77 -28.26
CA PHE A 26 -5.00 20.10 -27.83
C PHE A 26 -5.14 18.65 -28.34
N PRO A 27 -4.94 18.34 -29.63
CA PRO A 27 -4.89 16.96 -30.12
C PRO A 27 -3.90 16.08 -29.34
N THR A 28 -2.70 16.60 -29.11
CA THR A 28 -1.65 15.91 -28.37
C THR A 28 -2.05 15.67 -26.91
N LEU A 29 -2.64 16.68 -26.27
CA LEU A 29 -3.14 16.60 -24.89
C LEU A 29 -4.17 15.49 -24.75
N VAL A 30 -5.14 15.44 -25.65
CA VAL A 30 -6.20 14.42 -25.65
C VAL A 30 -5.60 13.03 -25.83
N ASN A 31 -4.70 12.84 -26.81
CA ASN A 31 -4.10 11.54 -27.05
C ASN A 31 -3.22 11.07 -25.87
N LYS A 32 -2.37 11.95 -25.33
CA LYS A 32 -1.53 11.60 -24.17
C LYS A 32 -2.38 11.30 -22.93
N SER A 33 -3.43 12.07 -22.68
CA SER A 33 -4.35 11.82 -21.56
C SER A 33 -5.03 10.46 -21.66
N ARG A 34 -5.44 10.07 -22.87
CA ARG A 34 -6.00 8.73 -23.14
C ARG A 34 -4.99 7.61 -22.81
N ILE A 35 -3.75 7.76 -23.27
CA ILE A 35 -2.68 6.77 -23.03
C ILE A 35 -2.37 6.66 -21.53
N CYS A 36 -2.24 7.79 -20.83
CA CYS A 36 -1.94 7.80 -19.40
C CYS A 36 -3.07 7.21 -18.54
N ASP A 37 -4.33 7.40 -18.93
CA ASP A 37 -5.44 6.77 -18.22
C ASP A 37 -5.43 5.24 -18.36
N GLU A 38 -5.14 4.73 -19.57
CA GLU A 38 -5.03 3.30 -19.81
C GLU A 38 -3.86 2.66 -19.06
N ASP A 39 -2.68 3.28 -19.10
CA ASP A 39 -1.51 2.80 -18.36
C ASP A 39 -1.76 2.80 -16.85
N GLY A 40 -2.38 3.87 -16.32
CA GLY A 40 -2.78 3.95 -14.92
C GLY A 40 -3.74 2.83 -14.51
N ARG A 41 -4.74 2.51 -15.36
CA ARG A 41 -5.68 1.40 -15.14
C ARG A 41 -4.98 0.04 -15.21
N ALA A 42 -4.10 -0.17 -16.20
CA ALA A 42 -3.33 -1.41 -16.34
C ALA A 42 -2.44 -1.65 -15.11
N LYS A 43 -1.72 -0.62 -14.67
CA LYS A 43 -0.89 -0.65 -13.46
C LYS A 43 -1.72 -0.98 -12.22
N SER A 44 -2.84 -0.29 -12.01
CA SER A 44 -3.74 -0.56 -10.88
C SER A 44 -4.25 -2.01 -10.89
N ASN A 45 -4.69 -2.50 -12.04
CA ASN A 45 -5.18 -3.87 -12.20
C ASN A 45 -4.10 -4.92 -11.90
N TYR A 46 -2.86 -4.69 -12.37
CA TYR A 46 -1.73 -5.57 -12.10
C TYR A 46 -1.46 -5.70 -10.58
N TYR A 47 -1.33 -4.58 -9.87
CA TYR A 47 -1.06 -4.61 -8.42
C TYR A 47 -2.25 -5.16 -7.63
N LYS A 48 -3.49 -4.92 -8.07
CA LYS A 48 -4.68 -5.52 -7.47
C LYS A 48 -4.65 -7.04 -7.58
N ALA A 49 -4.43 -7.56 -8.78
CA ALA A 49 -4.30 -9.00 -9.02
C ALA A 49 -3.17 -9.61 -8.17
N ILE A 50 -2.00 -8.98 -8.12
CA ILE A 50 -0.88 -9.46 -7.30
C ILE A 50 -1.24 -9.52 -5.81
N ASN A 51 -1.96 -8.53 -5.29
CA ASN A 51 -2.34 -8.45 -3.89
C ASN A 51 -3.45 -9.46 -3.52
N ASP A 52 -4.41 -9.68 -4.42
CA ASP A 52 -5.47 -10.68 -4.24
C ASP A 52 -4.90 -12.11 -4.21
N ASN A 53 -3.91 -12.40 -5.07
CA ASN A 53 -3.19 -13.68 -5.02
C ASN A 53 -2.43 -13.87 -3.69
N LYS A 54 -1.88 -12.80 -3.12
CA LYS A 54 -1.19 -12.85 -1.82
C LYS A 54 -2.14 -13.12 -0.65
N LYS A 55 -3.38 -12.62 -0.70
CA LYS A 55 -4.43 -12.91 0.30
C LYS A 55 -4.92 -14.36 0.22
N LYS A 56 -5.05 -14.92 -0.99
CA LYS A 56 -5.46 -16.33 -1.18
C LYS A 56 -4.45 -17.35 -0.63
N GLY A 57 -3.21 -16.93 -0.36
CA GLY A 57 -2.17 -17.76 0.27
C GLY A 57 -2.16 -17.77 1.80
N GLN A 58 -2.98 -16.95 2.47
CA GLN A 58 -3.01 -16.91 3.94
C GLN A 58 -3.83 -18.04 4.58
N ASP A 59 -4.66 -18.74 3.78
CA ASP A 59 -5.37 -19.96 4.21
C ASP A 59 -4.49 -21.22 4.12
N ARG A 60 -3.30 -21.13 3.53
CA ARG A 60 -2.25 -22.11 3.81
C ARG A 60 -1.70 -21.81 5.19
N ALA A 61 -2.45 -22.25 6.20
CA ALA A 61 -1.97 -22.45 7.56
C ALA A 61 -0.53 -22.96 7.47
N LYS A 62 0.39 -22.27 8.16
CA LYS A 62 1.77 -22.72 8.27
C LYS A 62 1.72 -24.21 8.62
N PRO A 63 2.40 -25.12 7.88
CA PRO A 63 2.33 -26.56 8.15
C PRO A 63 2.82 -26.94 9.55
N TYR A 64 3.46 -26.01 10.25
CA TYR A 64 3.71 -26.06 11.69
C TYR A 64 3.15 -24.80 12.35
N GLY A 65 1.82 -24.67 12.38
CA GLY A 65 1.13 -23.78 13.30
C GLY A 65 1.17 -24.42 14.68
N ASP A 66 1.97 -23.86 15.58
CA ASP A 66 2.02 -24.23 16.99
C ASP A 66 0.59 -24.36 17.55
N LYS A 67 0.22 -25.57 17.98
CA LYS A 67 -1.13 -25.97 18.44
C LYS A 67 -1.55 -25.31 19.77
N ASN A 68 -1.03 -24.13 20.14
CA ASN A 68 -1.33 -23.55 21.46
C ASN A 68 -2.33 -22.39 21.49
N LYS A 69 -2.80 -21.84 20.37
CA LYS A 69 -3.76 -20.72 20.42
C LYS A 69 -5.20 -21.21 20.49
N ARG A 70 -5.66 -21.40 21.72
CA ARG A 70 -7.07 -21.45 22.10
C ARG A 70 -7.83 -20.26 21.52
N SER A 71 -9.01 -20.57 21.00
CA SER A 71 -10.10 -19.67 20.64
C SER A 71 -10.32 -18.59 21.69
N GLY A 72 -10.50 -17.34 21.26
CA GLY A 72 -10.89 -16.25 22.16
C GLY A 72 -10.67 -14.86 21.56
N GLU A 73 -11.75 -14.34 20.97
CA GLU A 73 -12.16 -12.92 20.98
C GLU A 73 -11.31 -11.86 20.25
N SER A 74 -11.96 -11.19 19.30
CA SER A 74 -11.58 -9.85 18.86
C SER A 74 -11.82 -8.85 19.99
N SER A 75 -10.75 -8.25 20.52
CA SER A 75 -10.81 -6.91 21.15
C SER A 75 -9.42 -6.40 21.51
N GLY A 76 -9.09 -5.18 21.11
CA GLY A 76 -8.29 -4.24 21.91
C GLY A 76 -6.81 -4.56 22.11
N GLY A 77 -5.94 -3.68 21.61
CA GLY A 77 -4.50 -3.78 21.74
C GLY A 77 -3.98 -3.91 23.19
N LYS A 78 -2.93 -4.73 23.33
CA LYS A 78 -1.74 -4.43 24.13
C LYS A 78 -0.66 -5.41 23.69
N LYS A 79 0.31 -4.94 22.88
CA LYS A 79 1.61 -5.60 22.77
C LYS A 79 2.12 -5.71 24.22
N LYS A 80 2.18 -6.91 24.78
CA LYS A 80 2.90 -7.16 26.03
C LYS A 80 4.37 -6.86 25.73
N GLY A 81 4.73 -5.60 25.98
CA GLY A 81 6.07 -5.09 25.88
C GLY A 81 6.88 -5.69 27.01
N GLY A 82 7.97 -6.34 26.64
CA GLY A 82 8.91 -6.97 27.55
C GLY A 82 9.83 -7.86 26.73
N GLY A 83 10.35 -7.33 25.62
CA GLY A 83 11.45 -8.00 24.93
C GLY A 83 12.66 -8.09 25.86
N PHE A 84 13.60 -8.96 25.52
CA PHE A 84 14.88 -9.04 26.23
C PHE A 84 15.61 -7.70 26.12
N CYS A 85 16.18 -7.25 27.24
CA CYS A 85 17.00 -6.06 27.26
C CYS A 85 18.22 -6.27 26.37
N TYR A 86 18.46 -5.37 25.41
CA TYR A 86 19.60 -5.51 24.48
C TYR A 86 20.95 -5.27 25.16
N LYS A 87 20.97 -4.76 26.40
CA LYS A 87 22.20 -4.59 27.19
C LYS A 87 22.56 -5.83 28.01
N CYS A 88 21.61 -6.38 28.76
CA CYS A 88 21.90 -7.48 29.70
C CYS A 88 21.24 -8.81 29.32
N GLY A 89 20.40 -8.85 28.27
CA GLY A 89 19.69 -10.04 27.82
C GLY A 89 18.52 -10.45 28.72
N GLU A 90 18.27 -9.76 29.83
CA GLU A 90 17.21 -10.10 30.78
C GLU A 90 15.83 -9.65 30.25
N PRO A 91 14.79 -10.49 30.35
CA PRO A 91 13.42 -10.10 30.01
C PRO A 91 12.82 -9.20 31.09
N GLY A 92 11.81 -8.42 30.72
CA GLY A 92 11.01 -7.67 31.70
C GLY A 92 11.34 -6.18 31.84
N HIS A 93 12.36 -5.67 31.15
CA HIS A 93 12.64 -4.23 31.07
C HIS A 93 13.23 -3.85 29.70
N LYS A 94 13.17 -2.57 29.33
CA LYS A 94 13.80 -2.05 28.11
C LYS A 94 15.22 -1.56 28.43
N SER A 95 16.07 -1.45 27.41
CA SER A 95 17.49 -1.06 27.60
C SER A 95 17.75 0.27 28.32
N PHE A 96 16.74 1.16 28.41
CA PHE A 96 16.84 2.43 29.15
C PHE A 96 16.40 2.33 30.62
N GLU A 97 15.82 1.20 31.02
CA GLU A 97 15.39 0.87 32.39
C GLU A 97 16.31 -0.22 33.01
N CYS A 98 17.46 -0.47 32.39
CA CYS A 98 18.44 -1.43 32.88
C CYS A 98 19.15 -0.84 34.10
N PRO A 99 19.15 -1.53 35.26
CA PRO A 99 19.86 -1.09 36.46
C PRO A 99 21.38 -1.03 36.26
#